data_AF-A0A2H0BGV9-F1
#
_entry.id   AF-A0A2H0BGV9-F1
#
_cell.length_a   1.000
_cell.length_b   1.000
_cell.length_c   1.000
_cell.angle_alpha   90.00
_cell.angle_beta   90.00
_cell.angle_gamma   90.00
#
_symmetry.space_group_name_H-M   'P 1'
#
loop_
_entity.id
_entity.type
_entity.pdbx_description
1 polymer ?
#
loop_
_entity_poly.entity_id
_entity_poly.type
_entity_poly.pdbx_seq_one_letter_code
_entity_poly.pdbx_strand_id
1 'polypeptide(L)'
;MQIIDNFDMNNLSGLFEKTQEKLLNPDKNVSQEFQIFGVHIAEQLNDMSHKSLYIKLAKTEPRSRLHKTLQFVLDYPNAKSKGKLFMYKLKELRKSEKL
;
A
#
# COMPACT_ATOMS: atom_id res chain seq x y z
N MET A 1 27.52 39.08 -4.09
CA MET A 1 28.08 37.83 -3.55
C MET A 1 27.22 36.69 -4.06
N GLN A 2 27.73 35.96 -5.06
CA GLN A 2 27.05 34.85 -5.73
C GLN A 2 27.21 33.59 -4.88
N ILE A 3 26.11 32.98 -4.42
CA ILE A 3 26.04 31.53 -4.17
C ILE A 3 24.62 31.10 -4.53
N ILE A 4 24.41 30.77 -5.80
CA ILE A 4 23.36 29.83 -6.18
C ILE A 4 24.15 28.57 -6.52
N ASP A 5 24.18 27.61 -5.59
CA ASP A 5 24.83 26.34 -5.86
C ASP A 5 24.15 25.70 -7.06
N ASN A 6 24.94 25.44 -8.10
CA ASN A 6 24.52 24.81 -9.33
C ASN A 6 23.93 23.43 -9.01
N PHE A 7 22.60 23.33 -9.02
CA PHE A 7 21.93 22.04 -9.04
C PHE A 7 22.24 21.37 -10.38
N ASP A 8 23.11 20.37 -10.35
CA ASP A 8 23.56 19.65 -11.54
C ASP A 8 22.43 18.81 -12.14
N MET A 9 21.75 19.39 -13.13
CA MET A 9 20.65 18.77 -13.87
C MET A 9 21.06 17.48 -14.61
N ASN A 10 22.36 17.22 -14.79
CA ASN A 10 22.86 16.00 -15.43
C ASN A 10 22.79 14.78 -14.50
N ASN A 11 22.84 14.99 -13.18
CA ASN A 11 22.61 13.93 -12.22
C ASN A 11 21.12 13.63 -12.05
N LEU A 12 20.27 14.62 -12.31
CA LEU A 12 18.82 14.49 -12.25
C LEU A 12 18.28 13.68 -13.44
N SER A 13 18.79 13.91 -14.65
CA SER A 13 18.43 13.12 -15.84
C SER A 13 18.79 11.65 -15.67
N GLY A 14 19.98 11.33 -15.14
CA GLY A 14 20.36 9.95 -14.84
C GLY A 14 19.48 9.28 -13.77
N LEU A 15 18.99 10.05 -12.78
CA LEU A 15 18.05 9.54 -11.78
C LEU A 15 16.65 9.27 -12.38
N PHE A 16 16.19 10.15 -13.27
CA PHE A 16 14.94 9.96 -14.02
C PHE A 16 15.02 8.75 -14.97
N GLU A 17 16.13 8.57 -15.68
CA GLU A 17 16.31 7.45 -16.60
C GLU A 17 16.35 6.11 -15.86
N LYS A 18 17.08 6.04 -14.75
CA LYS A 18 17.11 4.87 -13.87
C LYS A 18 15.75 4.54 -13.25
N THR A 19 14.94 5.56 -12.94
CA THR A 19 13.58 5.35 -12.44
C THR A 19 12.62 4.90 -13.53
N GLN A 20 12.75 5.41 -14.77
CA GLN A 20 12.00 4.92 -15.93
C GLN A 20 12.35 3.47 -16.28
N GLU A 21 13.62 3.10 -16.30
CA GLU A 21 14.07 1.72 -16.56
C GLU A 21 13.48 0.74 -15.53
N LYS A 22 13.44 1.13 -14.25
CA LYS A 22 12.83 0.33 -13.17
C LYS A 22 11.31 0.23 -13.28
N LEU A 23 10.64 1.26 -13.81
CA LEU A 23 9.19 1.22 -14.11
C LEU A 23 8.90 0.32 -15.31
N LEU A 24 9.78 0.29 -16.29
CA LEU A 24 9.66 -0.54 -17.50
C LEU A 24 10.02 -2.02 -17.21
N ASN A 25 10.93 -2.27 -16.26
CA ASN A 25 11.38 -3.60 -15.87
C ASN A 25 11.21 -3.84 -14.35
N PRO A 26 9.97 -3.93 -13.84
CA PRO A 26 9.74 -4.14 -12.41
C PRO A 26 10.17 -5.55 -11.99
N ASP A 27 10.93 -5.63 -10.90
CA ASP A 27 11.37 -6.89 -10.27
C ASP A 27 10.23 -7.90 -10.17
N LYS A 28 10.44 -9.09 -10.72
CA LYS A 28 9.44 -10.14 -11.00
C LYS A 28 8.58 -10.57 -9.78
N ASN A 29 8.99 -10.22 -8.55
CA ASN A 29 8.39 -10.71 -7.31
C ASN A 29 7.75 -9.62 -6.41
N VAL A 30 7.94 -8.32 -6.70
CA VAL A 30 7.21 -7.18 -6.08
C VAL A 30 6.81 -6.19 -7.18
N SER A 31 6.27 -6.69 -8.28
CA SER A 31 5.92 -5.89 -9.46
C SER A 31 4.45 -5.47 -9.50
N GLN A 32 3.62 -6.05 -8.63
CA GLN A 32 2.16 -5.91 -8.72
C GLN A 32 1.63 -5.00 -7.61
N GLU A 33 0.87 -3.97 -7.99
CA GLU A 33 0.31 -2.94 -7.11
C GLU A 33 -0.37 -3.53 -5.87
N PHE A 34 -1.09 -4.64 -6.03
CA PHE A 34 -1.77 -5.30 -4.92
C PHE A 34 -0.81 -5.88 -3.87
N GLN A 35 0.42 -6.27 -4.22
CA GLN A 35 1.40 -6.77 -3.26
C GLN A 35 1.88 -5.62 -2.37
N ILE A 36 2.21 -4.48 -2.99
CA ILE A 36 2.60 -3.25 -2.30
C ILE A 36 1.47 -2.81 -1.38
N PHE A 37 0.24 -2.81 -1.88
CA PHE A 37 -0.90 -2.43 -1.06
C PHE A 37 -1.18 -3.42 0.09
N GLY A 38 -1.02 -4.72 -0.14
CA GLY A 38 -1.14 -5.72 0.92
C GLY A 38 -0.10 -5.54 2.04
N VAL A 39 1.15 -5.22 1.68
CA VAL A 39 2.20 -4.88 2.65
C VAL A 39 1.84 -3.59 3.40
N HIS A 40 1.41 -2.55 2.68
CA HIS A 40 0.99 -1.29 3.27
C HIS A 40 -0.15 -1.49 4.30
N ILE A 41 -1.17 -2.31 3.99
CA ILE A 41 -2.22 -2.65 4.97
C ILE A 41 -1.58 -3.30 6.22
N ALA A 42 -0.70 -4.27 6.05
CA ALA A 42 -0.07 -4.96 7.17
C ALA A 42 0.73 -4.00 8.07
N GLU A 43 1.44 -3.03 7.48
CA GLU A 43 2.17 -1.98 8.20
C GLU A 43 1.22 -1.06 8.98
N GLN A 44 0.17 -0.56 8.33
CA GLN A 44 -0.80 0.35 8.96
C GLN A 44 -1.56 -0.30 10.14
N LEU A 45 -1.79 -1.61 10.05
CA LEU A 45 -2.43 -2.38 11.12
C LEU A 45 -1.46 -2.85 12.20
N ASN A 46 -0.14 -2.62 12.03
CA ASN A 46 0.93 -3.18 12.83
C ASN A 46 0.82 -4.72 12.97
N ASP A 47 0.54 -5.38 11.85
CA ASP A 47 0.22 -6.81 11.76
C ASP A 47 1.04 -7.51 10.65
N MET A 48 2.34 -7.25 10.65
CA MET A 48 3.27 -7.75 9.62
C MET A 48 3.40 -9.27 9.57
N SER A 49 3.10 -9.97 10.68
CA SER A 49 3.08 -11.43 10.73
C SER A 49 2.02 -12.03 9.79
N HIS A 50 0.97 -11.28 9.45
CA HIS A 50 -0.09 -11.68 8.53
C HIS A 50 -0.01 -11.01 7.16
N LYS A 51 1.14 -10.44 6.75
CA LYS A 51 1.30 -9.75 5.44
C LYS A 51 0.79 -10.56 4.25
N SER A 52 1.02 -11.88 4.23
CA SER A 52 0.59 -12.76 3.14
C SER A 52 -0.93 -12.82 3.00
N LEU A 53 -1.67 -12.73 4.12
CA LEU A 53 -3.13 -12.63 4.12
C LEU A 53 -3.58 -11.32 3.49
N TYR A 54 -2.98 -10.19 3.86
CA TYR A 54 -3.34 -8.89 3.32
C TYR A 54 -3.00 -8.76 1.82
N ILE A 55 -1.87 -9.32 1.37
CA ILE A 55 -1.53 -9.43 -0.05
C ILE A 55 -2.57 -10.26 -0.80
N LYS A 56 -2.99 -11.40 -0.24
CA LYS A 56 -4.05 -12.22 -0.84
C LYS A 56 -5.35 -11.45 -0.95
N LEU A 57 -5.76 -10.72 0.09
CA LEU A 57 -6.95 -9.88 0.06
C LEU A 57 -6.84 -8.78 -0.99
N ALA A 58 -5.72 -8.07 -1.06
CA ALA A 58 -5.46 -7.06 -2.08
C ALA A 58 -5.54 -7.60 -3.51
N LYS A 59 -5.15 -8.86 -3.73
CA LYS A 59 -5.25 -9.52 -5.03
C LYS A 59 -6.68 -9.87 -5.43
N THR A 60 -7.55 -10.20 -4.47
CA THR A 60 -8.87 -10.78 -4.74
C THR A 60 -10.04 -9.85 -4.46
N GLU A 61 -9.85 -8.79 -3.69
CA GLU A 61 -10.89 -7.83 -3.30
C GLU A 61 -10.77 -6.52 -4.09
N PRO A 62 -11.89 -5.83 -4.36
CA PRO A 62 -11.85 -4.49 -4.93
C PRO A 62 -11.04 -3.53 -4.06
N ARG A 63 -10.14 -2.77 -4.70
CA ARG A 63 -9.26 -1.80 -4.03
C ARG A 63 -10.01 -0.82 -3.14
N SER A 64 -11.13 -0.30 -3.63
CA SER A 64 -11.98 0.66 -2.92
C SER A 64 -12.54 0.09 -1.61
N ARG A 65 -12.92 -1.19 -1.60
CA ARG A 65 -13.45 -1.88 -0.42
C ARG A 65 -12.39 -2.00 0.68
N LEU A 66 -11.18 -2.42 0.31
CA LEU A 66 -10.07 -2.53 1.23
C LEU A 66 -9.60 -1.17 1.74
N HIS A 67 -9.59 -0.15 0.88
CA HIS A 67 -9.25 1.22 1.28
C HIS A 67 -10.25 1.76 2.31
N LYS A 68 -11.56 1.62 2.06
CA LYS A 68 -12.61 1.99 3.02
C LYS A 68 -12.48 1.23 4.34
N THR A 69 -12.16 -0.06 4.27
CA THR A 69 -11.93 -0.90 5.46
C THR A 69 -10.74 -0.37 6.28
N LEU A 70 -9.61 -0.08 5.61
CA LEU A 70 -8.41 0.42 6.26
C LEU A 70 -8.66 1.76 6.94
N GLN A 71 -9.28 2.71 6.22
CA GLN A 71 -9.63 4.02 6.76
C GLN A 71 -10.46 3.90 8.04
N PHE A 72 -11.50 3.06 8.02
CA PHE A 72 -12.32 2.80 9.19
C PHE A 72 -11.50 2.31 10.39
N VAL A 73 -10.54 1.40 10.18
CA VAL A 73 -9.72 0.85 11.27
C VAL A 73 -8.76 1.91 11.84
N LEU A 74 -8.25 2.81 11.00
CA LEU A 74 -7.35 3.88 11.42
C LEU A 74 -8.02 4.88 12.37
N ASP A 75 -9.34 5.05 12.27
CA ASP A 75 -10.13 5.86 13.20
C ASP A 75 -10.20 5.27 14.63
N TYR A 76 -9.77 4.02 14.83
CA TYR A 76 -9.70 3.34 16.13
C TYR A 76 -8.27 2.97 16.53
N PRO A 77 -7.42 3.95 16.91
CA PRO A 77 -6.01 3.71 17.22
C PRO A 77 -5.81 2.76 18.42
N ASN A 78 -6.75 2.78 19.38
CA ASN A 78 -6.70 1.98 20.62
C ASN A 78 -7.39 0.61 20.50
N ALA A 79 -7.72 0.17 19.28
CA ALA A 79 -8.35 -1.13 19.08
C ALA A 79 -7.45 -2.27 19.58
N LYS A 80 -8.02 -3.20 20.38
CA LYS A 80 -7.29 -4.35 20.95
C LYS A 80 -6.56 -5.20 19.90
N SER A 81 -7.12 -5.29 18.69
CA SER A 81 -6.48 -5.93 17.54
C SER A 81 -6.99 -5.31 16.25
N LYS A 82 -6.16 -4.49 15.62
CA LYS A 82 -6.47 -3.81 14.36
C LYS A 82 -6.73 -4.80 13.23
N GLY A 83 -5.96 -5.90 13.16
CA GLY A 83 -6.20 -6.98 12.18
C GLY A 83 -7.59 -7.63 12.32
N LYS A 84 -8.03 -7.94 13.54
CA LYS A 84 -9.39 -8.48 13.76
C LYS A 84 -10.48 -7.48 13.40
N LEU A 85 -10.30 -6.21 13.75
CA LEU A 85 -11.24 -5.14 13.40
C LEU A 85 -11.32 -4.96 11.87
N PHE A 86 -10.19 -5.03 11.18
CA PHE A 86 -10.12 -5.01 9.72
C PHE A 86 -10.93 -6.15 9.10
N MET A 87 -10.72 -7.39 9.56
CA MET A 87 -11.45 -8.55 9.04
C MET A 87 -12.96 -8.46 9.31
N TYR A 88 -13.34 -7.98 10.50
CA TYR A 88 -14.74 -7.73 10.84
C TYR A 88 -15.37 -6.72 9.86
N LYS A 89 -14.73 -5.56 9.67
CA LYS A 89 -15.28 -4.49 8.81
C LYS A 89 -15.32 -4.90 7.34
N LEU A 90 -14.29 -5.61 6.86
CA LEU A 90 -14.28 -6.15 5.50
C LEU A 90 -15.45 -7.12 5.26
N LYS A 91 -15.76 -7.97 6.25
CA LYS A 91 -16.91 -8.89 6.18
C LYS A 91 -18.24 -8.14 6.14
N GLU A 92 -18.36 -7.05 6.91
CA GLU A 92 -19.55 -6.19 6.91
C GLU A 92 -19.77 -5.54 5.54
N LEU A 93 -18.74 -4.92 4.95
CA LEU A 93 -18.82 -4.28 3.62
C LEU A 93 -19.11 -5.28 2.50
N ARG A 94 -18.54 -6.49 2.56
CA ARG A 94 -18.87 -7.57 1.61
C ARG A 94 -20.34 -7.97 1.65
N LYS A 95 -21.00 -7.86 2.81
CA LYS A 95 -22.43 -8.17 2.95
C LYS A 95 -23.29 -7.03 2.40
N SER A 96 -22.93 -5.77 2.70
CA SER A 96 -23.71 -4.62 2.25
C SER A 96 -23.71 -4.45 0.73
N GLU A 97 -22.64 -4.85 0.05
CA GLU A 97 -22.53 -4.75 -1.43
C GLU A 97 -23.17 -5.93 -2.17
N LYS A 98 -23.65 -6.96 -1.45
CA LYS A 98 -24.37 -8.11 -2.03
C LYS A 98 -25.89 -7.95 -1.98
N LEU A 99 -26.40 -6.99 -1.22
CA LEU A 99 -27.79 -6.54 -1.25
C LEU A 99 -27.95 -5.46 -2.31
#